data_AF-A0A3D1TVP8-F1
#
_entry.id   AF-A0A3D1TVP8-F1
#
_cell.length_a   1.000
_cell.length_b   1.000
_cell.length_c   1.000
_cell.angle_alpha   90.00
_cell.angle_beta   90.00
_cell.angle_gamma   90.00
#
_symmetry.space_group_name_H-M   'P 1'
#
loop_
_entity.id
_entity.type
_entity.pdbx_description
1 polymer ?
#
loop_
_entity_poly.entity_id
_entity_poly.type
_entity_poly.pdbx_seq_one_letter_code
_entity_poly.pdbx_strand_id
1 'polypeptide(L)'
;LFRTHHSNVWVTASAMVSRLLADQQGRYRHQRFIVSCSGGQTILVVNDTSIGERVPERVGDTVALRGQYVWSGQGGLIHFTHHDPQGSEGGWILDRGHVYR
;
A
#
# COMPACT_ATOMS: atom_id res chain seq x y z
N LEU A 1 -4.16 11.99 9.83
CA LEU A 1 -3.95 11.94 8.37
C LEU A 1 -5.26 12.10 7.61
N PHE A 2 -6.21 11.16 7.75
CA PHE A 2 -7.47 11.24 7.01
C PHE A 2 -8.36 12.42 7.41
N ARG A 3 -8.74 12.57 8.69
CA ARG A 3 -9.64 13.64 9.17
C ARG A 3 -9.12 15.07 8.93
N THR A 4 -7.82 15.22 8.77
CA THR A 4 -7.14 16.51 8.57
C THR A 4 -6.65 16.70 7.12
N HIS A 5 -6.97 15.76 6.21
CA HIS A 5 -6.58 15.81 4.80
C HIS A 5 -5.07 15.93 4.54
N HIS A 6 -4.23 15.31 5.37
CA HIS A 6 -2.78 15.29 5.14
C HIS A 6 -2.39 14.32 4.02
N SER A 7 -1.39 14.68 3.23
CA SER A 7 -0.82 13.85 2.16
C SER A 7 0.71 13.91 2.18
N ASN A 8 1.35 13.04 1.40
CA ASN A 8 2.81 12.97 1.23
C ASN A 8 3.56 12.63 2.52
N VAL A 9 2.93 11.84 3.40
CA VAL A 9 3.51 11.42 4.68
C VAL A 9 3.92 9.96 4.61
N TRP A 10 5.17 9.65 4.95
CA TRP A 10 5.60 8.26 5.10
C TRP A 10 4.95 7.64 6.34
N VAL A 11 4.36 6.46 6.15
CA VAL A 11 3.65 5.73 7.19
C VAL A 11 4.10 4.28 7.22
N THR A 12 4.07 3.70 8.42
CA THR A 12 4.11 2.25 8.61
C THR A 12 2.79 1.85 9.25
N ALA A 13 2.13 0.84 8.70
CA ALA A 13 0.85 0.35 9.19
C ALA A 13 0.80 -1.18 9.16
N SER A 14 0.02 -1.77 10.06
CA SER A 14 -0.41 -3.16 9.99
C SER A 14 -1.92 -3.19 9.83
N ALA A 15 -2.40 -3.89 8.82
CA ALA A 15 -3.82 -3.90 8.46
C ALA A 15 -4.21 -5.19 7.73
N MET A 16 -5.48 -5.57 7.89
CA MET A 16 -6.03 -6.75 7.23
C MET A 16 -6.44 -6.42 5.80
N VAL A 17 -6.08 -7.27 4.84
CA VAL A 17 -6.52 -7.18 3.45
C VAL A 17 -8.02 -7.51 3.39
N SER A 18 -8.83 -6.53 3.01
CA SER A 18 -10.29 -6.65 2.95
C SER A 18 -10.80 -6.90 1.53
N ARG A 19 -10.03 -6.52 0.50
CA ARG A 19 -10.41 -6.74 -0.90
C ARG A 19 -9.20 -6.74 -1.83
N LEU A 20 -9.18 -7.67 -2.79
CA LEU A 20 -8.27 -7.63 -3.92
C LEU A 20 -8.93 -6.90 -5.09
N LEU A 21 -8.19 -6.04 -5.79
CA LEU A 21 -8.67 -5.37 -6.98
C LEU A 21 -7.92 -5.90 -8.20
N ALA A 22 -8.51 -5.75 -9.38
CA ALA A 22 -7.80 -6.05 -10.62
C ALA A 22 -6.54 -5.18 -10.71
N ASP A 23 -5.46 -5.78 -11.20
CA ASP A 23 -4.25 -5.05 -11.53
C ASP A 23 -4.56 -3.92 -12.51
N GLN A 24 -3.86 -2.82 -12.35
CA GLN A 24 -3.89 -1.74 -13.32
C GLN A 24 -2.70 -1.89 -14.27
N GLN A 25 -3.01 -1.96 -15.55
CA GLN A 25 -2.02 -1.95 -16.63
C GLN A 25 -1.89 -0.54 -17.21
N GLY A 26 -0.71 -0.22 -17.74
CA GLY A 26 -0.39 1.08 -18.31
C GLY A 26 1.11 1.26 -18.46
N ARG A 27 1.59 2.50 -18.34
CA ARG A 27 3.04 2.80 -18.32
C ARG A 27 3.76 2.03 -17.21
N TYR A 28 3.12 1.88 -16.05
CA TYR A 28 3.58 1.08 -14.92
C TYR A 28 2.49 0.10 -14.52
N ARG A 29 2.91 -1.06 -14.00
CA ARG A 29 2.01 -2.15 -13.61
C ARG A 29 1.76 -2.07 -12.12
N HIS A 30 0.50 -1.91 -11.73
CA HIS A 30 0.17 -1.78 -10.31
C HIS A 30 -0.70 -2.94 -9.83
N GLN A 31 -0.21 -3.61 -8.79
CA GLN A 31 -1.03 -4.46 -7.94
C GLN A 31 -1.82 -3.56 -6.97
N ARG A 32 -3.11 -3.86 -6.80
CA ARG A 32 -4.00 -3.04 -5.99
C ARG A 32 -4.85 -3.89 -5.06
N PHE A 33 -4.91 -3.50 -3.80
CA PHE A 33 -5.77 -4.12 -2.80
C PHE A 33 -6.18 -3.11 -1.73
N ILE A 34 -7.25 -3.41 -1.02
CA ILE A 34 -7.77 -2.56 0.06
C ILE A 34 -7.43 -3.22 1.39
N VAL A 35 -6.94 -2.42 2.33
CA VAL A 35 -6.78 -2.84 3.72
C VAL A 35 -7.76 -2.12 4.63
N SER A 36 -8.23 -2.80 5.67
CA SER A 36 -9.08 -2.22 6.72
C SER A 36 -8.24 -1.87 7.95
N CYS A 37 -8.29 -0.61 8.36
CA CYS A 37 -7.67 -0.12 9.59
C CYS A 37 -8.62 -0.29 10.78
N SER A 38 -8.05 -0.34 12.00
CA SER A 38 -8.80 -0.51 13.25
C SER A 38 -9.88 0.57 13.49
N GLY A 39 -9.74 1.75 12.91
CA GLY A 39 -10.71 2.85 13.00
C GLY A 39 -11.87 2.78 11.99
N GLY A 40 -12.05 1.66 11.28
CA GLY A 40 -13.09 1.49 10.24
C GLY A 40 -12.77 2.17 8.90
N GLN A 41 -11.71 2.97 8.84
CA GLN A 41 -11.18 3.52 7.60
C GLN A 41 -10.59 2.39 6.73
N THR A 42 -10.81 2.49 5.42
CA THR A 42 -10.14 1.65 4.43
C THR A 42 -9.10 2.45 3.67
N ILE A 43 -8.00 1.80 3.31
CA ILE A 43 -6.92 2.41 2.53
C ILE A 43 -6.68 1.57 1.28
N LEU A 44 -6.57 2.23 0.14
CA LEU A 44 -6.13 1.61 -1.11
C LEU A 44 -4.60 1.48 -1.11
N VAL A 45 -4.07 0.28 -1.21
CA VAL A 45 -2.65 0.04 -1.44
C VAL A 45 -2.40 -0.08 -2.94
N VAL A 46 -1.44 0.69 -3.46
CA VAL A 46 -1.02 0.70 -4.86
C VAL A 46 0.46 0.36 -4.91
N ASN A 47 0.76 -0.91 -5.19
CA ASN A 47 2.10 -1.45 -5.27
C ASN A 47 2.57 -1.47 -6.73
N ASP A 48 3.62 -0.73 -7.06
CA ASP A 48 4.19 -0.72 -8.41
C ASP A 48 5.07 -1.97 -8.62
N THR A 49 4.53 -2.91 -9.37
CA THR A 49 5.18 -4.19 -9.73
C THR A 49 6.07 -4.08 -10.96
N SER A 50 6.21 -2.89 -11.55
CA SER A 50 7.19 -2.65 -12.61
C SER A 50 8.60 -2.43 -12.05
N ILE A 51 8.69 -1.99 -10.79
CA ILE A 51 9.96 -1.68 -10.11
C ILE A 51 10.11 -2.34 -8.73
N GLY A 52 9.02 -2.86 -8.14
CA GLY A 52 9.05 -3.70 -6.94
C GLY A 52 8.44 -5.08 -7.17
N GLU A 53 8.38 -5.87 -6.10
CA GLU A 53 7.85 -7.23 -6.14
C GLU A 53 6.32 -7.29 -6.00
N ARG A 54 5.69 -8.25 -6.69
CA ARG A 54 4.28 -8.59 -6.45
C ARG A 54 4.15 -9.34 -5.13
N VAL A 55 3.20 -8.92 -4.30
CA VAL A 55 2.85 -9.61 -3.06
C VAL A 55 1.80 -10.69 -3.36
N PRO A 56 1.86 -11.89 -2.74
CA PRO A 56 0.85 -12.93 -2.90
C PRO A 56 -0.25 -12.81 -1.82
N GLU A 57 -0.74 -11.59 -1.56
CA GLU A 57 -1.73 -11.31 -0.51
C GLU A 57 -3.11 -11.88 -0.85
N ARG A 58 -3.85 -12.26 0.19
CA ARG A 58 -5.21 -12.79 0.11
C ARG A 58 -6.12 -12.00 1.03
N VAL A 59 -7.41 -11.98 0.70
CA VAL A 59 -8.42 -11.45 1.63
C VAL A 59 -8.33 -12.20 2.96
N GLY A 60 -8.24 -11.44 4.06
CA GLY A 60 -8.06 -11.97 5.41
C GLY A 60 -6.60 -11.99 5.89
N ASP A 61 -5.61 -11.85 5.00
CA ASP A 61 -4.21 -11.74 5.43
C ASP A 61 -4.00 -10.43 6.20
N THR A 62 -3.20 -10.49 7.26
CA THR A 62 -2.66 -9.29 7.91
C THR A 62 -1.31 -8.96 7.30
N VAL A 63 -1.23 -7.81 6.66
CA VAL A 63 0.02 -7.29 6.10
C VAL A 63 0.53 -6.14 6.93
N ALA A 64 1.84 -6.06 7.12
CA ALA A 64 2.48 -4.82 7.54
C ALA A 64 3.07 -4.15 6.31
N LEU A 65 3.03 -2.83 6.24
CA LEU A 65 3.54 -2.10 5.08
C LEU A 65 4.11 -0.76 5.48
N ARG A 66 5.13 -0.34 4.74
CA ARG A 66 5.66 1.02 4.74
C ARG A 66 5.44 1.62 3.35
N GLY A 67 4.99 2.86 3.31
CA GLY A 67 4.81 3.61 2.06
C GLY A 67 4.43 5.05 2.33
N GLN A 68 4.17 5.81 1.28
CA GLN A 68 3.71 7.18 1.40
C GLN A 68 2.18 7.24 1.32
N TYR A 69 1.56 7.87 2.31
CA TYR A 69 0.12 8.10 2.36
C TYR A 69 -0.27 9.36 1.58
N VAL A 70 -1.33 9.24 0.77
CA VAL A 70 -1.99 10.35 0.08
C VAL A 70 -3.47 10.33 0.45
N TRP A 71 -4.00 11.48 0.83
CA TRP A 71 -5.43 11.61 1.11
C TRP A 71 -6.28 11.45 -0.14
N SER A 72 -7.43 10.79 0.01
CA SER A 72 -8.50 10.75 -0.98
C SER A 72 -9.85 10.67 -0.27
N GLY A 73 -10.94 11.07 -0.94
CA GLY A 73 -12.30 10.92 -0.40
C GLY A 73 -12.75 9.48 -0.17
N GLN A 74 -11.96 8.49 -0.59
CA GLN A 74 -12.22 7.05 -0.46
C GLN A 74 -11.48 6.42 0.74
N GLY A 75 -10.94 7.24 1.64
CA GLY A 75 -10.18 6.77 2.81
C GLY A 75 -8.67 6.84 2.62
N GLY A 76 -8.17 7.34 1.49
CA GLY A 76 -6.74 7.50 1.24
C GLY A 76 -6.09 6.30 0.55
N LEU A 77 -4.85 6.53 0.13
CA LEU A 77 -4.04 5.61 -0.66
C LEU A 77 -2.63 5.54 -0.09
N ILE A 78 -2.01 4.37 -0.14
CA ILE A 78 -0.58 4.20 0.11
C ILE A 78 0.10 3.67 -1.15
N HIS A 79 1.14 4.38 -1.58
CA HIS A 79 2.04 4.00 -2.68
C HIS A 79 3.50 4.03 -2.20
N PHE A 80 4.47 3.93 -3.12
CA PHE A 80 5.89 3.79 -2.79
C PHE A 80 6.14 2.66 -1.79
N THR A 81 5.46 1.53 -1.95
CA THR A 81 5.64 0.30 -1.16
C THR A 81 6.86 -0.53 -1.61
N HIS A 82 7.85 0.15 -2.19
CA HIS A 82 9.05 -0.39 -2.81
C HIS A 82 10.21 0.60 -2.59
N HIS A 83 11.43 0.20 -2.91
CA HIS A 83 12.57 1.12 -2.86
C HIS A 83 12.39 2.29 -3.85
N ASP A 84 12.57 3.55 -3.41
CA ASP A 84 12.59 4.70 -4.32
C ASP A 84 13.87 4.67 -5.17
N PRO A 85 13.80 4.48 -6.50
CA PRO A 85 14.99 4.39 -7.34
C PRO A 85 15.84 5.67 -7.38
N GLN A 86 15.26 6.81 -6.97
CA GLN A 86 15.89 8.13 -7.05
C GLN A 86 16.03 8.80 -5.68
N GLY A 87 15.58 8.14 -4.61
CA GLY A 87 15.49 8.74 -3.27
C GLY A 87 16.22 7.94 -2.19
N SER A 88 16.35 8.56 -1.02
CA SER A 88 16.89 7.91 0.18
C SER A 88 15.83 7.15 0.99
N GLU A 89 14.55 7.29 0.61
CA GLU A 89 13.41 6.66 1.27
C GLU A 89 12.93 5.43 0.49
N GLY A 90 12.10 4.58 1.11
CA GLY A 90 11.55 3.42 0.42
C GLY A 90 10.55 2.65 1.26
N GLY A 91 9.55 2.08 0.62
CA GLY A 91 8.57 1.25 1.28
C GLY A 91 8.85 -0.23 1.15
N TRP A 92 7.91 -1.00 1.66
CA TRP A 92 7.87 -2.45 1.59
C TRP A 92 6.49 -2.95 2.01
N ILE A 93 6.18 -4.19 1.67
CA ILE A 93 5.04 -4.94 2.21
C ILE A 93 5.59 -6.22 2.84
N LEU A 94 5.16 -6.53 4.06
CA LEU A 94 5.44 -7.76 4.78
C LEU A 94 4.17 -8.60 4.77
N ASP A 95 4.23 -9.76 4.12
CA ASP A 95 3.17 -10.78 4.15
C ASP A 95 3.77 -12.13 4.54
N ARG A 96 3.15 -12.81 5.50
CA ARG A 96 3.55 -14.16 6.00
C ARG A 96 5.05 -14.32 6.27
N GLY A 97 5.69 -13.28 6.82
CA GLY A 97 7.11 -13.29 7.18
C GLY A 97 8.09 -12.95 6.05
N HIS A 98 7.59 -12.63 4.84
CA HIS A 98 8.40 -12.21 3.71
C HIS A 98 8.21 -10.73 3.38
N VAL A 99 9.32 -10.01 3.19
CA VAL A 99 9.33 -8.59 2.84
C VAL A 99 9.50 -8.45 1.33
N TYR A 100 8.54 -7.77 0.71
CA TYR A 100 8.49 -7.42 -0.71
C TYR A 100 8.79 -5.93 -0.87
N ARG A 101 9.67 -5.54 -1.79
CA ARG A 101 10.01 -4.11 -2.02
C ARG A 101 10.57 -3.83 -3.42
#